data_AF-A0A363NR35-F1
#
_entry.id   AF-A0A363NR35-F1
#
_cell.length_a   1.000
_cell.length_b   1.000
_cell.length_c   1.000
_cell.angle_alpha   90.00
_cell.angle_beta   90.00
_cell.angle_gamma   90.00
#
_symmetry.space_group_name_H-M   'P 1'
#
loop_
_entity.id
_entity.type
_entity.pdbx_description
1 polymer ?
#
loop_
_entity_poly.entity_id
_entity_poly.type
_entity_poly.pdbx_seq_one_letter_code
_entity_poly.pdbx_strand_id
1 'polypeptide(L)'
;MEVDFEFQKERKIGDFVQSFIDLFKLIYKHFVTTIFGLSVLPLAAIALVYYFLSTKITFSAHSSSFEDIDGFTWAALLIMALIALGLYVYGISIEYFILLKERKNTLFTGKEVLRNFRTNIGKYFMFLFAMILALIVVFIPLAIVAVISAFIPFIGSFAIGILMSMVGIWLFSSFLFYREGYSDLGSCFTDAYVMLSKKLIQYGVATYIVNFIFQMAVMMISVIPLIIVSLISYNFLGMEAAFFDSSWGKLLMTLGGMFITLFTLFLYMSGVLANGIIYETAKDLKFGERIYGMIDQIGGGNE
;
A
#
# COMPACT_ATOMS: atom_id res chain seq x y z
N MET A 1 -4.54 7.70 23.55
CA MET A 1 -4.13 6.44 24.21
C MET A 1 -2.62 6.34 24.02
N GLU A 2 -1.87 6.07 25.08
CA GLU A 2 -0.44 5.76 24.95
C GLU A 2 -0.28 4.42 24.22
N VAL A 3 0.64 4.36 23.28
CA VAL A 3 0.96 3.17 22.50
C VAL A 3 2.20 2.57 23.13
N ASP A 4 2.01 1.61 24.03
CA ASP A 4 3.10 0.81 24.60
C ASP A 4 3.54 -0.25 23.58
N PHE A 5 4.22 0.20 22.53
CA PHE A 5 4.77 -0.65 21.48
C PHE A 5 6.22 -0.27 21.20
N GLU A 6 7.12 -1.24 21.39
CA GLU A 6 8.54 -1.06 21.13
C GLU A 6 8.82 -1.19 19.63
N PHE A 7 8.95 -0.08 18.90
CA PHE A 7 9.22 -0.11 17.46
C PHE A 7 10.62 -0.68 17.13
N GLN A 8 11.62 -0.37 17.95
CA GLN A 8 13.03 -0.76 17.77
C GLN A 8 13.34 -2.06 18.52
N LYS A 9 13.10 -3.21 17.89
CA LYS A 9 13.36 -4.53 18.49
C LYS A 9 13.77 -5.53 17.42
N GLU A 10 14.80 -6.33 17.69
CA GLU A 10 15.15 -7.46 16.85
C GLU A 10 14.03 -8.53 16.90
N ARG A 11 13.50 -8.88 15.73
CA ARG A 11 12.35 -9.79 15.59
C ARG A 11 12.70 -10.96 14.67
N LYS A 12 12.19 -12.16 15.01
CA LYS A 12 12.14 -13.28 14.07
C LYS A 12 10.91 -13.15 13.16
N ILE A 13 10.86 -13.94 12.08
CA ILE A 13 9.77 -13.91 11.08
C ILE A 13 8.38 -14.00 11.74
N GLY A 14 8.17 -14.94 12.66
CA GLY A 14 6.90 -15.08 13.39
C GLY A 14 6.57 -13.87 14.27
N ASP A 15 7.57 -13.30 14.94
CA ASP A 15 7.41 -12.15 15.82
C ASP A 15 7.04 -10.89 15.05
N PHE A 16 7.43 -10.76 13.77
CA PHE A 16 7.02 -9.65 12.91
C PHE A 16 5.52 -9.64 12.66
N VAL A 17 4.95 -10.79 12.30
CA VAL A 17 3.51 -10.92 12.04
C VAL A 17 2.72 -10.64 13.32
N GLN A 18 3.18 -11.20 14.44
CA GLN A 18 2.56 -10.97 15.75
C GLN A 18 2.64 -9.48 16.16
N SER A 19 3.82 -8.86 16.03
CA SER A 19 4.03 -7.44 16.33
C SER A 19 3.13 -6.54 15.46
N PHE A 20 2.96 -6.89 14.18
CA PHE A 20 2.02 -6.18 13.31
C PHE A 20 0.58 -6.30 13.82
N ILE A 21 0.13 -7.51 14.15
CA ILE A 21 -1.22 -7.74 14.68
C ILE A 21 -1.45 -6.97 15.99
N ASP A 22 -0.46 -6.96 16.89
CA ASP A 22 -0.58 -6.31 18.19
C ASP A 22 -0.61 -4.78 18.05
N LEU A 23 0.28 -4.21 17.22
CA LEU A 23 0.24 -2.78 16.89
C LEU A 23 -1.12 -2.42 16.27
N PHE A 24 -1.57 -3.23 15.29
CA PHE A 24 -2.81 -2.99 14.57
C PHE A 24 -4.02 -3.03 15.50
N LYS A 25 -4.10 -4.01 16.42
CA LYS A 25 -5.17 -4.08 17.43
C LYS A 25 -5.21 -2.84 18.32
N LEU A 26 -4.06 -2.32 18.71
CA LEU A 26 -3.96 -1.15 19.58
C LEU A 26 -4.46 0.12 18.88
N ILE A 27 -4.12 0.30 17.61
CA ILE A 27 -4.41 1.54 16.87
C ILE A 27 -5.61 1.45 15.92
N TYR A 28 -6.19 0.26 15.71
CA TYR A 28 -7.18 -0.03 14.67
C TYR A 28 -8.28 1.03 14.57
N LYS A 29 -8.89 1.42 15.69
CA LYS A 29 -10.00 2.38 15.70
C LYS A 29 -9.56 3.75 15.21
N HIS A 30 -8.42 4.22 15.72
CA HIS A 30 -7.86 5.51 15.34
C HIS A 30 -7.36 5.50 13.90
N PHE A 31 -6.66 4.44 13.50
CA PHE A 31 -6.18 4.22 12.15
C PHE A 31 -7.32 4.24 11.14
N VAL A 32 -8.35 3.42 11.34
CA VAL A 32 -9.55 3.38 10.48
C VAL A 32 -10.19 4.75 10.41
N THR A 33 -10.50 5.39 11.55
CA THR A 33 -11.21 6.68 11.55
C THR A 33 -10.44 7.78 10.85
N THR A 34 -9.14 7.89 11.15
CA THR A 34 -8.28 8.95 10.62
C THR A 34 -7.96 8.73 9.15
N ILE A 35 -7.56 7.52 8.76
CA ILE A 35 -7.10 7.21 7.42
C ILE A 35 -8.29 7.07 6.44
N PHE A 36 -9.37 6.38 6.82
CA PHE A 36 -10.58 6.39 5.97
C PHE A 36 -11.16 7.79 5.87
N GLY A 37 -11.23 8.55 6.97
CA GLY A 37 -11.72 9.93 6.95
C GLY A 37 -10.97 10.82 5.94
N LEU A 38 -9.65 10.64 5.82
CA LEU A 38 -8.83 11.35 4.84
C LEU A 38 -8.93 10.78 3.41
N SER A 39 -9.27 9.50 3.27
CA SER A 39 -9.31 8.81 1.97
C SER A 39 -10.67 8.89 1.28
N VAL A 40 -11.78 9.08 2.01
CA VAL A 40 -13.15 9.10 1.45
C VAL A 40 -13.31 10.12 0.33
N LEU A 41 -12.77 11.33 0.49
CA LEU A 41 -12.89 12.39 -0.52
C LEU A 41 -12.16 12.04 -1.85
N PRO A 42 -10.85 11.68 -1.85
CA PRO A 42 -10.18 11.22 -3.07
C PRO A 42 -10.85 10.00 -3.70
N LEU A 43 -11.40 9.10 -2.89
CA LEU A 43 -12.08 7.91 -3.38
C LEU A 43 -13.40 8.23 -4.07
N ALA A 44 -14.19 9.14 -3.49
CA ALA A 44 -15.39 9.65 -4.14
C ALA A 44 -15.06 10.35 -5.47
N ALA A 45 -13.96 11.12 -5.53
CA ALA A 45 -13.52 11.75 -6.76
C ALA A 45 -13.18 10.72 -7.85
N ILE A 46 -12.52 9.62 -7.52
CA ILE A 46 -12.18 8.58 -8.50
C ILE A 46 -13.39 7.73 -8.89
N ALA A 47 -14.30 7.47 -7.97
CA ALA A 47 -15.57 6.85 -8.31
C ALA A 47 -16.35 7.69 -9.34
N LEU A 48 -16.33 9.03 -9.20
CA LEU A 48 -16.92 9.94 -10.18
C LEU A 48 -16.18 9.92 -11.53
N VAL A 49 -14.84 9.93 -11.53
CA VAL A 49 -14.04 9.81 -12.76
C VAL A 49 -14.35 8.49 -13.47
N TYR A 50 -14.39 7.38 -12.74
CA TYR A 50 -14.72 6.06 -13.26
C TYR A 50 -16.15 6.00 -13.82
N TYR A 51 -17.14 6.54 -13.09
CA TYR A 51 -18.52 6.61 -13.55
C TYR A 51 -18.65 7.42 -14.84
N PHE A 52 -17.97 8.56 -14.93
CA PHE A 52 -17.97 9.41 -16.13
C PHE A 52 -17.33 8.70 -17.32
N LEU A 53 -16.20 8.02 -17.11
CA LEU A 53 -15.51 7.22 -18.11
C LEU A 53 -16.37 6.06 -18.62
N SER A 54 -16.94 5.28 -17.70
CA SER A 54 -17.88 4.19 -18.00
C SER A 54 -19.05 4.69 -18.84
N THR A 55 -19.66 5.81 -18.45
CA THR A 55 -20.80 6.39 -19.14
C THR A 55 -20.43 6.87 -20.55
N LYS A 56 -19.31 7.59 -20.70
CA LYS A 56 -18.85 8.09 -22.01
C LYS A 56 -18.47 6.97 -22.97
N ILE A 57 -17.79 5.92 -22.51
CA ILE A 57 -17.47 4.75 -23.34
C ILE A 57 -18.76 4.09 -23.88
N THR A 58 -19.80 3.95 -23.05
CA THR A 58 -21.10 3.40 -23.48
C THR A 58 -21.83 4.29 -24.49
N PHE A 59 -21.77 5.62 -24.34
CA PHE A 59 -22.37 6.56 -25.29
C PHE A 59 -21.61 6.61 -26.63
N SER A 60 -20.28 6.59 -26.61
CA SER A 60 -19.44 6.61 -27.82
C SER A 60 -19.57 5.33 -28.65
N ALA A 61 -19.90 4.19 -28.03
CA ALA A 61 -20.16 2.93 -28.75
C ALA A 61 -21.37 2.99 -29.70
N HIS A 62 -22.25 3.99 -29.57
CA HIS A 62 -23.46 4.15 -30.38
C HIS A 62 -23.39 5.30 -31.40
N SER A 63 -22.28 6.05 -31.44
CA SER A 63 -22.11 7.19 -32.35
C SER A 63 -20.99 6.88 -33.36
N SER A 64 -21.34 6.83 -34.65
CA SER A 64 -20.39 6.72 -35.77
C SER A 64 -19.62 8.03 -36.06
N SER A 65 -19.65 9.00 -35.15
CA SER A 65 -19.00 10.29 -35.33
C SER A 65 -17.68 10.35 -34.56
N PHE A 66 -16.61 10.33 -35.35
CA PHE A 66 -15.21 10.58 -35.03
C PHE A 66 -14.98 11.99 -34.44
N GLU A 67 -15.55 12.32 -33.27
CA GLU A 67 -15.04 13.42 -32.42
C GLU A 67 -14.21 12.80 -31.28
N ASP A 68 -13.11 12.17 -31.69
CA ASP A 68 -12.15 11.47 -30.83
C ASP A 68 -11.29 12.46 -30.05
N ILE A 69 -11.68 12.74 -28.81
CA ILE A 69 -10.67 12.66 -27.74
C ILE A 69 -10.43 11.16 -27.57
N ASP A 70 -9.41 10.67 -28.28
CA ASP A 70 -9.01 9.28 -28.41
C ASP A 70 -9.13 8.55 -27.07
N GLY A 71 -9.67 7.34 -27.06
CA GLY A 71 -9.75 6.49 -25.86
C GLY A 71 -8.40 6.36 -25.12
N PHE A 72 -7.28 6.61 -25.81
CA PHE A 72 -5.95 6.76 -25.24
C PHE A 72 -5.81 7.92 -24.24
N THR A 73 -6.35 9.10 -24.54
CA THR A 73 -6.32 10.27 -23.63
C THR A 73 -7.10 9.98 -22.35
N TRP A 74 -8.27 9.34 -22.48
CA TRP A 74 -9.08 8.94 -21.33
C TRP A 74 -8.42 7.84 -20.50
N ALA A 75 -7.79 6.86 -21.14
CA ALA A 75 -6.99 5.85 -20.46
C ALA A 75 -5.80 6.47 -19.72
N ALA A 76 -5.09 7.41 -20.35
CA ALA A 76 -3.98 8.13 -19.73
C ALA A 76 -4.45 8.95 -18.51
N LEU A 77 -5.60 9.62 -18.60
CA LEU A 77 -6.19 10.37 -17.48
C LEU A 77 -6.57 9.45 -16.32
N LEU A 78 -7.14 8.27 -16.60
CA LEU A 78 -7.43 7.26 -15.58
C LEU A 78 -6.14 6.76 -14.91
N ILE A 79 -5.10 6.44 -15.68
CA ILE A 79 -3.81 5.99 -15.13
C ILE A 79 -3.21 7.08 -14.24
N MET A 80 -3.20 8.33 -14.69
CA MET A 80 -2.72 9.48 -13.91
C MET A 80 -3.51 9.66 -12.62
N ALA A 81 -4.85 9.52 -12.66
CA ALA A 81 -5.70 9.60 -11.47
C ALA A 81 -5.40 8.47 -10.47
N LEU A 82 -5.17 7.25 -10.95
CA LEU A 82 -4.81 6.10 -10.12
C LEU A 82 -3.43 6.25 -9.48
N ILE A 83 -2.45 6.77 -10.22
CA ILE A 83 -1.10 7.06 -9.67
C ILE A 83 -1.21 8.14 -8.59
N ALA A 84 -1.97 9.21 -8.84
CA ALA A 84 -2.19 10.27 -7.87
C ALA A 84 -2.88 9.75 -6.61
N LEU A 85 -3.87 8.86 -6.74
CA LEU A 85 -4.51 8.19 -5.61
C LEU A 85 -3.52 7.34 -4.83
N GLY A 86 -2.75 6.50 -5.53
CA GLY A 86 -1.75 5.64 -4.91
C GLY A 86 -0.75 6.45 -4.09
N LEU A 87 -0.23 7.54 -4.66
CA LEU A 87 0.68 8.46 -3.98
C LEU A 87 0.02 9.11 -2.76
N TYR A 88 -1.23 9.58 -2.89
CA TYR A 88 -1.97 10.17 -1.78
C TYR A 88 -2.19 9.17 -0.64
N VAL A 89 -2.78 8.01 -0.94
CA VAL A 89 -3.16 6.97 0.03
C VAL A 89 -1.93 6.39 0.73
N TYR A 90 -0.88 6.09 -0.05
CA TYR A 90 0.37 5.60 0.49
C TYR A 90 1.07 6.68 1.33
N GLY A 91 1.06 7.93 0.85
CA GLY A 91 1.68 9.06 1.53
C GLY A 91 1.05 9.37 2.88
N ILE A 92 -0.28 9.50 2.97
CA ILE A 92 -0.96 9.72 4.26
C ILE A 92 -0.72 8.57 5.24
N SER A 93 -0.59 7.33 4.74
CA SER A 93 -0.33 6.15 5.58
C SER A 93 1.08 6.18 6.16
N ILE A 94 2.06 6.63 5.37
CA ILE A 94 3.43 6.81 5.85
C ILE A 94 3.51 7.93 6.88
N GLU A 95 2.90 9.09 6.61
CA GLU A 95 2.90 10.20 7.56
C GLU A 95 2.19 9.84 8.87
N TYR A 96 1.13 9.03 8.80
CA TYR A 96 0.49 8.46 9.97
C TYR A 96 1.46 7.56 10.75
N PHE A 97 2.19 6.68 10.07
CA PHE A 97 3.18 5.81 10.71
C PHE A 97 4.30 6.61 11.38
N ILE A 98 4.82 7.64 10.72
CA ILE A 98 5.87 8.53 11.27
C ILE A 98 5.35 9.23 12.53
N LEU A 99 4.16 9.84 12.48
CA LEU A 99 3.55 10.51 13.65
C LEU A 99 3.29 9.56 14.81
N LEU A 100 2.83 8.34 14.51
CA LEU A 100 2.61 7.30 15.52
C LEU A 100 3.92 6.91 16.20
N LYS A 101 5.01 6.78 15.43
CA LYS A 101 6.35 6.47 15.95
C LYS A 101 6.88 7.61 16.81
N GLU A 102 6.86 8.84 16.30
CA GLU A 102 7.44 10.02 16.97
C GLU A 102 6.75 10.29 18.30
N ARG A 103 5.41 10.21 18.33
CA ARG A 103 4.63 10.56 19.52
C ARG A 103 4.36 9.38 20.45
N LYS A 104 4.53 8.15 19.97
CA LYS A 104 4.16 6.89 20.68
C LYS A 104 2.75 6.95 21.28
N ASN A 105 1.84 7.70 20.67
CA ASN A 105 0.47 7.88 21.13
C ASN A 105 -0.45 8.13 19.94
N THR A 106 -1.75 7.96 20.16
CA THR A 106 -2.80 8.24 19.17
C THR A 106 -3.45 9.62 19.34
N LEU A 107 -2.79 10.54 20.02
CA LEU A 107 -3.29 11.90 20.28
C LEU A 107 -2.89 12.86 19.13
N PHE A 108 -3.13 12.46 17.90
CA PHE A 108 -2.92 13.30 16.73
C PHE A 108 -4.12 13.18 15.79
N THR A 109 -4.44 14.27 15.09
CA THR A 109 -5.63 14.32 14.23
C THR A 109 -5.29 14.07 12.76
N GLY A 110 -6.28 13.68 11.96
CA GLY A 110 -6.10 13.56 10.50
C GLY A 110 -5.66 14.86 9.82
N LYS A 111 -5.96 16.02 10.40
CA LYS A 111 -5.46 17.31 9.91
C LYS A 111 -3.94 17.42 10.03
N GLU A 112 -3.35 16.87 11.09
CA GLU A 112 -1.90 16.86 11.28
C GLU A 112 -1.22 15.91 10.29
N VAL A 113 -1.79 14.72 10.07
CA VAL A 113 -1.33 13.78 9.03
C VAL A 113 -1.32 14.46 7.65
N LEU A 114 -2.44 15.10 7.31
CA LEU A 114 -2.57 15.79 6.02
C LEU A 114 -1.62 16.99 5.89
N ARG A 115 -1.39 17.73 6.98
CA ARG A 115 -0.43 18.84 7.01
C ARG A 115 0.98 18.33 6.75
N ASN A 116 1.41 17.28 7.45
CA ASN A 116 2.74 16.69 7.24
C ASN A 116 2.93 16.17 5.82
N PHE A 117 1.89 15.51 5.28
CA PHE A 117 1.88 15.06 3.90
C PHE A 117 2.03 16.21 2.91
N ARG A 118 1.27 17.30 3.06
CA ARG A 118 1.35 18.48 2.19
C ARG A 118 2.72 19.16 2.24
N THR A 119 3.31 19.27 3.43
CA THR A 119 4.65 19.86 3.59
C THR A 119 5.71 19.07 2.85
N ASN A 120 5.54 17.75 2.72
CA ASN A 120 6.54 16.86 2.15
C ASN A 120 6.15 16.30 0.77
N ILE A 121 5.06 16.80 0.17
CA ILE A 121 4.54 16.27 -1.09
C ILE A 121 5.59 16.31 -2.21
N GLY A 122 6.46 17.33 -2.23
CA GLY A 122 7.57 17.42 -3.17
C GLY A 122 8.55 16.24 -3.07
N LYS A 123 8.84 15.77 -1.85
CA LYS A 123 9.68 14.58 -1.64
C LYS A 123 9.00 13.32 -2.18
N TYR A 124 7.69 13.16 -1.99
CA TYR A 124 6.94 12.03 -2.56
C TYR A 124 7.02 12.01 -4.10
N PHE A 125 6.83 13.14 -4.75
CA PHE A 125 6.94 13.23 -6.22
C PHE A 125 8.37 13.00 -6.72
N MET A 126 9.38 13.61 -6.11
CA MET A 126 10.78 13.37 -6.51
C MET A 126 11.18 11.91 -6.35
N PHE A 127 10.77 11.30 -5.24
CA PHE A 127 11.02 9.88 -5.01
C PHE A 127 10.27 8.99 -6.01
N LEU A 128 9.05 9.34 -6.43
CA LEU A 128 8.32 8.59 -7.46
C LEU A 128 9.14 8.47 -8.75
N PHE A 129 9.72 9.57 -9.23
CA PHE A 129 10.58 9.55 -10.42
C PHE A 129 11.85 8.72 -10.21
N ALA A 130 12.52 8.89 -9.07
CA ALA A 130 13.72 8.13 -8.74
C ALA A 130 13.44 6.62 -8.61
N MET A 131 12.30 6.26 -8.03
CA MET A 131 11.82 4.88 -7.90
C MET A 131 11.60 4.23 -9.26
N ILE A 132 11.01 4.94 -10.22
CA ILE A 132 10.84 4.42 -11.60
C ILE A 132 12.21 4.09 -12.22
N LEU A 133 13.19 4.99 -12.07
CA LEU A 133 14.55 4.75 -12.57
C LEU A 133 15.21 3.55 -11.87
N ALA A 134 15.08 3.45 -10.55
CA ALA A 134 15.62 2.32 -9.78
C ALA A 134 14.98 0.98 -10.22
N LEU A 135 13.67 0.97 -10.47
CA LEU A 135 12.97 -0.21 -10.96
C LEU A 135 13.44 -0.64 -12.35
N ILE A 136 13.76 0.30 -13.25
CA ILE A 136 14.32 -0.03 -14.57
C ILE A 136 15.67 -0.76 -14.42
N VAL A 137 16.53 -0.32 -13.49
CA VAL A 137 17.84 -0.96 -13.26
C VAL A 137 17.68 -2.38 -12.70
N VAL A 138 16.75 -2.57 -11.77
CA VAL A 138 16.51 -3.88 -11.12
C VAL A 138 15.59 -4.77 -11.96
N PHE A 139 15.01 -4.27 -13.06
CA PHE A 139 14.08 -5.02 -13.90
C PHE A 139 14.71 -6.29 -14.50
N ILE A 140 15.92 -6.19 -15.05
CA ILE A 140 16.60 -7.33 -15.70
C ILE A 140 16.76 -8.52 -14.75
N PRO A 141 17.35 -8.40 -13.54
CA PRO A 141 17.46 -9.54 -12.63
C PRO A 141 16.09 -10.04 -12.17
N LEU A 142 15.10 -9.16 -11.96
CA LEU A 142 13.73 -9.58 -11.60
C LEU A 142 13.07 -10.41 -12.72
N ALA A 143 13.22 -9.98 -13.98
CA ALA A 143 12.67 -10.68 -15.13
C ALA A 143 13.27 -12.07 -15.28
N ILE A 144 14.59 -12.21 -15.08
CA ILE A 144 15.27 -13.52 -15.13
C ILE A 144 14.70 -14.46 -14.06
N VAL A 145 14.59 -14.00 -12.80
CA VAL A 145 14.04 -14.83 -11.71
C VAL A 145 12.58 -15.17 -11.96
N ALA A 146 11.79 -14.23 -12.49
CA ALA A 146 10.38 -14.46 -12.83
C ALA A 146 10.23 -15.54 -13.91
N VAL A 147 11.04 -15.48 -14.98
CA VAL A 147 11.04 -16.50 -16.04
C VAL A 147 11.42 -17.87 -15.49
N ILE A 148 12.48 -17.95 -14.68
CA ILE A 148 12.90 -19.22 -14.06
C ILE A 148 11.77 -19.77 -13.16
N SER A 149 11.17 -18.90 -12.34
CA SER A 149 10.09 -19.28 -11.42
C SER A 149 8.84 -19.75 -12.17
N ALA A 150 8.56 -19.22 -13.36
CA ALA A 150 7.41 -19.64 -14.17
C ALA A 150 7.48 -21.13 -14.59
N PHE A 151 8.67 -21.73 -14.67
CA PHE A 151 8.84 -23.15 -15.00
C PHE A 151 8.57 -24.09 -13.82
N ILE A 152 8.40 -23.59 -12.59
CA ILE A 152 8.12 -24.40 -11.41
C ILE A 152 6.74 -24.01 -10.86
N PRO A 153 5.67 -24.74 -11.25
CA PRO A 153 4.33 -24.48 -10.73
C PRO A 153 4.29 -24.51 -9.20
N PHE A 154 3.42 -23.68 -8.60
CA PHE A 154 3.28 -23.44 -7.16
C PHE A 154 4.51 -22.83 -6.46
N ILE A 155 5.68 -23.49 -6.47
CA ILE A 155 6.87 -22.96 -5.77
C ILE A 155 7.31 -21.63 -6.39
N GLY A 156 7.24 -21.53 -7.72
CA GLY A 156 7.55 -20.32 -8.44
C GLY A 156 6.67 -19.12 -8.07
N SER A 157 5.38 -19.33 -7.78
CA SER A 157 4.49 -18.23 -7.39
C SER A 157 4.84 -17.69 -6.00
N PHE A 158 5.20 -18.56 -5.05
CA PHE A 158 5.72 -18.16 -3.75
C PHE A 158 7.06 -17.42 -3.88
N ALA A 159 7.98 -17.94 -4.69
CA ALA A 159 9.28 -17.32 -4.92
C ALA A 159 9.15 -15.90 -5.50
N ILE A 160 8.31 -15.73 -6.53
CA ILE A 160 8.00 -14.40 -7.10
C ILE A 160 7.35 -13.50 -6.04
N GLY A 161 6.40 -14.01 -5.26
CA GLY A 161 5.75 -13.23 -4.20
C GLY A 161 6.71 -12.71 -3.14
N ILE A 162 7.66 -13.55 -2.69
CA ILE A 162 8.72 -13.17 -1.75
C ILE A 162 9.65 -12.14 -2.39
N LEU A 163 10.07 -12.35 -3.64
CA LEU A 163 10.93 -11.44 -4.37
C LEU A 163 10.30 -10.05 -4.53
N MET A 164 9.02 -9.98 -4.92
CA MET A 164 8.28 -8.72 -5.02
C MET A 164 8.14 -8.05 -3.66
N SER A 165 8.01 -8.83 -2.58
CA SER A 165 7.98 -8.30 -1.21
C SER A 165 9.34 -7.75 -0.78
N MET A 166 10.46 -8.37 -1.20
CA MET A 166 11.82 -7.85 -0.98
C MET A 166 12.04 -6.52 -1.69
N VAL A 167 11.60 -6.41 -2.95
CA VAL A 167 11.65 -5.13 -3.70
C VAL A 167 10.76 -4.09 -3.01
N GLY A 168 9.55 -4.47 -2.60
CA GLY A 168 8.62 -3.58 -1.91
C GLY A 168 9.18 -3.00 -0.62
N ILE A 169 9.74 -3.83 0.27
CA ILE A 169 10.35 -3.35 1.52
C ILE A 169 11.61 -2.52 1.28
N TRP A 170 12.38 -2.85 0.24
CA TRP A 170 13.54 -2.06 -0.17
C TRP A 170 13.14 -0.65 -0.63
N LEU A 171 12.14 -0.55 -1.52
CA LEU A 171 11.62 0.75 -1.97
C LEU A 171 11.02 1.55 -0.81
N PHE A 172 10.25 0.91 0.06
CA PHE A 172 9.67 1.54 1.24
C PHE A 172 10.75 2.10 2.18
N SER A 173 11.77 1.31 2.48
CA SER A 173 12.88 1.72 3.36
C SER A 173 13.71 2.84 2.73
N SER A 174 13.92 2.78 1.41
CA SER A 174 14.59 3.85 0.64
C SER A 174 13.81 5.16 0.75
N PHE A 175 12.49 5.08 0.62
CA PHE A 175 11.62 6.25 0.79
C PHE A 175 11.73 6.84 2.19
N LEU A 176 11.65 6.02 3.22
CA LEU A 176 11.73 6.51 4.61
C LEU A 176 13.08 7.16 4.91
N PHE A 177 14.20 6.61 4.44
CA PHE A 177 15.50 7.28 4.59
C PHE A 177 15.55 8.65 3.92
N TYR A 178 15.00 8.78 2.71
CA TYR A 178 14.92 10.07 2.02
C TYR A 178 13.94 11.04 2.70
N ARG A 179 12.80 10.53 3.16
CA ARG A 179 11.74 11.32 3.80
C ARG A 179 12.17 11.88 5.15
N GLU A 180 12.84 11.07 5.96
CA GLU A 180 13.38 11.44 7.27
C GLU A 180 14.70 12.22 7.18
N GLY A 181 15.35 12.24 6.00
CA GLY A 181 16.55 13.05 5.75
C GLY A 181 17.87 12.37 6.14
N TYR A 182 17.88 11.04 6.29
CA TYR A 182 19.11 10.26 6.53
C TYR A 182 19.96 10.09 5.27
N SER A 183 19.34 10.11 4.09
CA SER A 183 20.00 9.90 2.80
C SER A 183 19.45 10.85 1.74
N ASP A 184 20.31 11.25 0.81
CA ASP A 184 19.91 11.99 -0.38
C ASP A 184 19.19 11.07 -1.38
N LEU A 185 18.47 11.68 -2.34
CA LEU A 185 17.69 10.96 -3.35
C LEU A 185 18.54 9.93 -4.13
N GLY A 186 19.80 10.25 -4.40
CA GLY A 186 20.73 9.38 -5.13
C GLY A 186 21.28 8.19 -4.32
N SER A 187 21.46 8.34 -3.00
CA SER A 187 22.06 7.31 -2.15
C SER A 187 21.04 6.45 -1.40
N CYS A 188 19.80 6.94 -1.23
CA CYS A 188 18.78 6.30 -0.39
C CYS A 188 18.50 4.83 -0.74
N PHE A 189 18.55 4.47 -2.04
CA PHE A 189 18.38 3.10 -2.51
C PHE A 189 19.52 2.18 -2.09
N THR A 190 20.77 2.64 -2.21
CA THR A 190 21.95 1.87 -1.79
C THR A 190 21.98 1.76 -0.27
N ASP A 191 21.69 2.84 0.45
CA ASP A 191 21.70 2.86 1.91
C ASP A 191 20.65 1.92 2.51
N ALA A 192 19.45 1.89 1.91
CA ALA A 192 18.39 0.93 2.24
C ALA A 192 18.80 -0.52 1.91
N TYR A 193 19.41 -0.75 0.76
CA TYR A 193 19.90 -2.09 0.40
C TYR A 193 20.94 -2.58 1.41
N VAL A 194 21.94 -1.76 1.73
CA VAL A 194 22.99 -2.09 2.71
C VAL A 194 22.37 -2.41 4.08
N MET A 195 21.39 -1.62 4.53
CA MET A 195 20.68 -1.88 5.79
C MET A 195 19.94 -3.22 5.78
N LEU A 196 19.21 -3.52 4.71
CA LEU A 196 18.38 -4.71 4.63
C LEU A 196 19.18 -5.97 4.30
N SER A 197 20.32 -5.84 3.61
CA SER A 197 21.11 -6.94 3.03
C SER A 197 21.40 -8.09 4.00
N LYS A 198 21.68 -7.80 5.28
CA LYS A 198 21.98 -8.80 6.32
C LYS A 198 20.84 -9.79 6.56
N LYS A 199 19.58 -9.36 6.39
CA LYS A 199 18.38 -10.17 6.67
C LYS A 199 17.29 -10.00 5.60
N LEU A 200 17.67 -9.64 4.37
CA LEU A 200 16.75 -9.25 3.30
C LEU A 200 15.71 -10.33 3.00
N ILE A 201 16.13 -11.61 2.98
CA ILE A 201 15.23 -12.75 2.77
C ILE A 201 14.22 -12.88 3.92
N GLN A 202 14.66 -12.73 5.17
CA GLN A 202 13.78 -12.84 6.34
C GLN A 202 12.73 -11.72 6.34
N TYR A 203 13.15 -10.49 6.03
CA TYR A 203 12.25 -9.34 5.88
C TYR A 203 11.29 -9.50 4.69
N GLY A 204 11.79 -10.01 3.57
CA GLY A 204 10.99 -10.33 2.39
C GLY A 204 9.90 -11.36 2.70
N VAL A 205 10.25 -12.45 3.40
CA VAL A 205 9.31 -13.50 3.81
C VAL A 205 8.28 -12.95 4.81
N ALA A 206 8.71 -12.18 5.82
CA ALA A 206 7.78 -11.59 6.78
C ALA A 206 6.77 -10.65 6.10
N THR A 207 7.26 -9.78 5.21
CA THR A 207 6.43 -8.88 4.39
C THR A 207 5.48 -9.67 3.49
N TYR A 208 5.98 -10.73 2.86
CA TYR A 208 5.17 -11.60 2.02
C TYR A 208 4.05 -12.28 2.80
N ILE A 209 4.30 -12.79 4.01
CA ILE A 209 3.28 -13.44 4.84
C ILE A 209 2.15 -12.46 5.17
N VAL A 210 2.48 -11.21 5.55
CA VAL A 210 1.45 -10.19 5.81
C VAL A 210 0.64 -9.88 4.55
N ASN A 211 1.33 -9.66 3.42
CA ASN A 211 0.66 -9.42 2.14
C ASN A 211 -0.19 -10.62 1.70
N PHE A 212 0.27 -11.84 1.95
CA PHE A 212 -0.46 -13.07 1.66
C PHE A 212 -1.74 -13.16 2.48
N ILE A 213 -1.70 -12.85 3.78
CA ILE A 213 -2.89 -12.78 4.64
C ILE A 213 -3.89 -11.74 4.10
N PHE A 214 -3.40 -10.58 3.66
CA PHE A 214 -4.25 -9.56 3.05
C PHE A 214 -4.88 -10.02 1.74
N GLN A 215 -4.11 -10.66 0.87
CA GLN A 215 -4.64 -11.19 -0.39
C GLN A 215 -5.68 -12.28 -0.16
N MET A 216 -5.47 -13.13 0.85
CA MET A 216 -6.47 -14.11 1.29
C MET A 216 -7.74 -13.41 1.79
N ALA A 217 -7.63 -12.33 2.56
CA ALA A 217 -8.78 -11.55 3.00
C ALA A 217 -9.55 -10.92 1.84
N VAL A 218 -8.85 -10.33 0.85
CA VAL A 218 -9.48 -9.79 -0.37
C VAL A 218 -10.19 -10.90 -1.13
N MET A 219 -9.56 -12.05 -1.31
CA MET A 219 -10.14 -13.20 -2.00
C MET A 219 -11.41 -13.69 -1.29
N MET A 220 -11.38 -13.84 0.04
CA MET A 220 -12.55 -14.25 0.83
C MET A 220 -13.71 -13.27 0.71
N ILE A 221 -13.45 -11.96 0.75
CA ILE A 221 -14.50 -10.96 0.57
C ILE A 221 -15.04 -10.96 -0.85
N SER A 222 -14.19 -11.19 -1.85
CA SER A 222 -14.58 -11.22 -3.27
C SER A 222 -15.47 -12.42 -3.63
N VAL A 223 -15.42 -13.49 -2.83
CA VAL A 223 -16.32 -14.64 -2.98
C VAL A 223 -17.78 -14.24 -2.76
N ILE A 224 -18.07 -13.29 -1.85
CA ILE A 224 -19.45 -12.88 -1.55
C ILE A 224 -20.14 -12.29 -2.80
N PRO A 225 -19.59 -11.25 -3.47
CA PRO A 225 -20.13 -10.77 -4.74
C PRO A 225 -20.23 -11.86 -5.81
N LEU A 226 -19.24 -12.76 -5.89
CA LEU A 226 -19.24 -13.84 -6.87
C LEU A 226 -20.40 -14.82 -6.65
N ILE A 227 -20.70 -15.18 -5.39
CA ILE A 227 -21.87 -15.99 -5.04
C ILE A 227 -23.17 -15.24 -5.36
N ILE A 228 -23.28 -13.95 -5.01
CA ILE A 228 -24.47 -13.15 -5.29
C ILE A 228 -24.75 -13.12 -6.81
N VAL A 229 -23.73 -12.80 -7.61
CA VAL A 229 -23.85 -12.79 -9.09
C VAL A 229 -24.19 -14.18 -9.60
N SER A 230 -23.59 -15.24 -9.06
CA SER A 230 -23.89 -16.62 -9.48
C SER A 230 -25.34 -17.03 -9.16
N LEU A 231 -25.86 -16.66 -7.98
CA LEU A 231 -27.24 -16.92 -7.59
C LEU A 231 -28.23 -16.14 -8.44
N ILE A 232 -27.95 -14.87 -8.74
CA ILE A 232 -28.75 -14.07 -9.68
C ILE A 232 -28.71 -14.74 -11.07
N SER A 233 -27.53 -15.10 -11.55
CA SER A 233 -27.37 -15.76 -12.86
C SER A 233 -28.12 -17.09 -12.96
N TYR A 234 -28.22 -17.82 -11.86
CA TYR A 234 -28.91 -19.12 -11.80
C TYR A 234 -30.44 -18.97 -11.73
N ASN A 235 -30.95 -17.96 -11.02
CA ASN A 235 -32.40 -17.76 -10.84
C ASN A 235 -33.05 -16.94 -11.95
N PHE A 236 -32.30 -16.09 -12.64
CA PHE A 236 -32.75 -15.37 -13.82
C PHE A 236 -32.24 -16.14 -15.05
N LEU A 237 -33.12 -16.95 -15.67
CA LEU A 237 -32.84 -17.68 -16.91
C LEU A 237 -32.32 -16.71 -17.99
N GLY A 238 -31.00 -16.64 -18.12
CA GLY A 238 -30.31 -15.71 -19.01
C GLY A 238 -30.05 -14.36 -18.34
N MET A 239 -28.84 -14.15 -17.80
CA MET A 239 -28.30 -12.80 -17.70
C MET A 239 -28.04 -12.30 -19.12
N GLU A 240 -29.06 -11.74 -19.76
CA GLU A 240 -28.83 -10.86 -20.88
C GLU A 240 -28.01 -9.65 -20.39
N ALA A 241 -27.15 -9.08 -21.24
CA ALA A 241 -26.42 -7.84 -20.96
C ALA A 241 -27.34 -6.75 -20.37
N ALA A 242 -28.63 -6.80 -20.72
CA ALA A 242 -29.72 -6.01 -20.15
C ALA A 242 -29.75 -5.92 -18.61
N PHE A 243 -29.41 -6.96 -17.84
CA PHE A 243 -29.39 -6.87 -16.37
C PHE A 243 -28.29 -5.93 -15.89
N PHE A 244 -27.06 -6.08 -16.40
CA PHE A 244 -25.95 -5.20 -16.07
C PHE A 244 -26.09 -3.81 -16.67
N ASP A 245 -26.87 -3.67 -17.75
CA ASP A 245 -27.24 -2.37 -18.31
C ASP A 245 -28.37 -1.68 -17.55
N SER A 246 -29.16 -2.44 -16.78
CA SER A 246 -30.20 -1.90 -15.93
C SER A 246 -29.62 -1.06 -14.78
N SER A 247 -30.42 -0.10 -14.30
CA SER A 247 -30.04 0.76 -13.16
C SER A 247 -29.67 -0.05 -11.92
N TRP A 248 -30.33 -1.19 -11.69
CA TRP A 248 -30.07 -2.08 -10.55
C TRP A 248 -28.76 -2.87 -10.69
N GLY A 249 -28.47 -3.39 -11.88
CA GLY A 249 -27.19 -4.07 -12.16
C GLY A 249 -26.00 -3.10 -12.04
N LYS A 250 -26.13 -1.90 -12.60
CA LYS A 250 -25.12 -0.83 -12.46
C LYS A 250 -24.89 -0.43 -11.01
N LEU A 251 -25.96 -0.29 -10.23
CA LEU A 251 -25.87 0.05 -8.80
C LEU A 251 -25.17 -1.04 -8.00
N LEU A 252 -25.53 -2.32 -8.18
CA LEU A 252 -24.89 -3.45 -7.50
C LEU A 252 -23.40 -3.58 -7.86
N MET A 253 -23.05 -3.44 -9.15
CA MET A 253 -21.66 -3.48 -9.60
C MET A 253 -20.83 -2.32 -9.04
N THR A 254 -21.42 -1.12 -9.00
CA THR A 254 -20.75 0.08 -8.46
C THR A 254 -20.53 -0.03 -6.96
N LEU A 255 -21.54 -0.44 -6.18
CA LEU A 255 -21.42 -0.61 -4.73
C LEU A 255 -20.47 -1.76 -4.36
N GLY A 256 -20.58 -2.90 -5.04
CA GLY A 256 -19.68 -4.05 -4.82
C GLY A 256 -18.22 -3.71 -5.17
N GLY A 257 -18.00 -3.09 -6.33
CA GLY A 257 -16.67 -2.62 -6.75
C GLY A 257 -16.09 -1.57 -5.81
N MET A 258 -16.90 -0.61 -5.35
CA MET A 258 -16.49 0.38 -4.37
C MET A 258 -16.10 -0.27 -3.04
N PHE A 259 -16.90 -1.23 -2.55
CA PHE A 259 -16.60 -1.93 -1.29
C PHE A 259 -15.28 -2.73 -1.38
N ILE A 260 -15.07 -3.49 -2.45
CA ILE A 260 -13.81 -4.22 -2.67
C ILE A 260 -12.65 -3.23 -2.73
N THR A 261 -12.79 -2.14 -3.49
CA THR A 261 -11.73 -1.13 -3.63
C THR A 261 -11.37 -0.49 -2.29
N LEU A 262 -12.37 -0.11 -1.49
CA LEU A 262 -12.18 0.43 -0.14
C LEU A 262 -11.44 -0.56 0.77
N PHE A 263 -11.86 -1.81 0.73
CA PHE A 263 -11.26 -2.86 1.55
C PHE A 263 -9.81 -3.16 1.13
N THR A 264 -9.56 -3.27 -0.18
CA THR A 264 -8.22 -3.45 -0.73
C THR A 264 -7.30 -2.29 -0.36
N LEU A 265 -7.76 -1.05 -0.48
CA LEU A 265 -6.99 0.12 -0.08
C LEU A 265 -6.67 0.09 1.41
N PHE A 266 -7.64 -0.26 2.26
CA PHE A 266 -7.41 -0.40 3.69
C PHE A 266 -6.31 -1.43 4.02
N LEU A 267 -6.30 -2.56 3.32
CA LEU A 267 -5.25 -3.56 3.49
C LEU A 267 -3.89 -3.05 3.03
N TYR A 268 -3.80 -2.35 1.89
CA TYR A 268 -2.56 -1.72 1.46
C TYR A 268 -2.04 -0.69 2.45
N MET A 269 -2.92 0.14 3.02
CA MET A 269 -2.56 1.10 4.06
C MET A 269 -2.10 0.40 5.34
N SER A 270 -2.72 -0.72 5.70
CA SER A 270 -2.28 -1.55 6.83
C SER A 270 -0.89 -2.17 6.56
N GLY A 271 -0.60 -2.51 5.31
CA GLY A 271 0.72 -3.01 4.88
C GLY A 271 1.85 -2.00 5.10
N VAL A 272 1.56 -0.70 5.07
CA VAL A 272 2.54 0.35 5.43
C VAL A 272 3.01 0.19 6.87
N LEU A 273 2.13 -0.17 7.81
CA LEU A 273 2.51 -0.40 9.21
C LEU A 273 3.44 -1.60 9.35
N ALA A 274 3.15 -2.69 8.64
CA ALA A 274 3.99 -3.89 8.64
C ALA A 274 5.40 -3.59 8.10
N ASN A 275 5.47 -2.89 6.97
CA ASN A 275 6.74 -2.45 6.39
C ASN A 275 7.47 -1.45 7.33
N GLY A 276 6.73 -0.58 8.01
CA GLY A 276 7.24 0.35 9.02
C GLY A 276 7.94 -0.36 10.19
N ILE A 277 7.34 -1.43 10.72
CA ILE A 277 7.96 -2.23 11.80
C ILE A 277 9.27 -2.85 11.33
N ILE A 278 9.32 -3.37 10.09
CA ILE A 278 10.53 -3.95 9.52
C ILE A 278 11.61 -2.89 9.32
N TYR A 279 11.24 -1.71 8.81
CA TYR A 279 12.14 -0.58 8.66
C TYR A 279 12.80 -0.19 10.00
N GLU A 280 12.02 0.01 11.06
CA GLU A 280 12.54 0.38 12.39
C GLU A 280 13.42 -0.72 13.00
N THR A 281 13.05 -1.98 12.77
CA THR A 281 13.86 -3.13 13.21
C THR A 281 15.22 -3.16 12.49
N ALA A 282 15.22 -2.95 11.18
CA ALA A 282 16.44 -2.94 10.38
C ALA A 282 17.33 -1.73 10.68
N LYS A 283 16.71 -0.58 10.97
CA LYS A 283 17.39 0.65 11.37
C LYS A 283 18.08 0.49 12.71
N ASP A 284 17.40 -0.06 13.72
CA ASP A 284 18.00 -0.31 15.04
C ASP A 284 19.18 -1.29 14.94
N LEU A 285 19.08 -2.33 14.10
CA LEU A 285 20.18 -3.26 13.85
C LEU A 285 21.42 -2.62 13.19
N LYS A 286 21.25 -1.54 12.42
CA LYS A 286 22.34 -0.84 11.73
C LYS A 286 22.94 0.29 12.58
N PHE A 287 22.10 1.10 13.20
CA PHE A 287 22.51 2.32 13.90
C PHE A 287 22.56 2.17 15.42
N GLY A 288 21.96 1.13 15.99
CA GLY A 288 21.92 0.92 17.43
C GLY A 288 21.25 2.08 18.18
N GLU A 289 20.30 2.77 17.55
CA GLU A 289 19.61 3.95 18.13
C GLU A 289 19.02 3.63 19.51
N ARG A 290 18.56 2.39 19.73
CA ARG A 290 18.12 1.93 21.04
C ARG A 290 19.25 1.83 22.07
N ILE A 291 20.45 1.38 21.67
CA ILE A 291 21.61 1.31 22.56
C ILE A 291 22.04 2.72 22.95
N TYR A 292 22.09 3.65 22.00
CA TYR A 292 22.39 5.06 22.30
C TYR A 292 21.31 5.71 23.16
N GLY A 293 20.02 5.46 22.89
CA GLY A 293 18.92 5.96 23.71
C GLY A 293 18.86 5.36 25.12
N MET A 294 19.20 4.08 25.29
CA MET A 294 19.38 3.46 26.60
C MET A 294 20.61 4.01 27.32
N ILE A 295 21.72 4.25 26.60
CA ILE A 295 22.92 4.88 27.17
C ILE A 295 22.62 6.32 27.60
N ASP A 296 21.82 7.08 26.86
CA ASP A 296 21.38 8.43 27.27
C ASP A 296 20.43 8.37 28.48
N GLN A 297 19.55 7.37 28.58
CA GLN A 297 18.68 7.20 29.76
C GLN A 297 19.43 6.70 31.00
N ILE A 298 20.51 5.94 30.83
CA ILE A 298 21.37 5.45 31.91
C ILE A 298 22.43 6.50 32.29
N GLY A 299 22.92 7.26 31.31
CA GLY A 299 23.92 8.32 31.46
C GLY A 299 23.33 9.67 31.85
N GLY A 300 22.06 9.92 31.56
CA GLY A 300 21.25 11.06 32.03
C GLY A 300 20.75 10.89 33.46
N GLY A 301 21.61 10.39 34.36
CA GLY A 301 21.34 10.44 35.78
C GLY A 301 21.37 11.90 36.27
N ASN A 302 20.17 12.45 36.52
CA ASN A 302 19.90 13.71 37.22
C ASN A 302 20.54 14.98 36.63
N GLU A 303 19.77 15.69 35.82
CA GLU A 303 19.53 17.14 36.01
C GLU A 303 18.03 17.42 35.98
#